data_AF-A0A1V4PHT8-F1
#
_entry.id   AF-A0A1V4PHT8-F1
#
_cell.length_a   1.000
_cell.length_b   1.000
_cell.length_c   1.000
_cell.angle_alpha   90.00
_cell.angle_beta   90.00
_cell.angle_gamma   90.00
#
_symmetry.space_group_name_H-M   'P 1'
#
loop_
_entity.id
_entity.type
_entity.pdbx_description
1 polymer ?
#
loop_
_entity_poly.entity_id
_entity_poly.type
_entity_poly.pdbx_seq_one_letter_code
_entity_poly.pdbx_strand_id
1 'polypeptide(L)'
;MSQRRWWQRSSLRVRLLVVSAPVSLVVVVALLKLWTVVVAGGSVATDFAERNTDALGRDVATLSTLDVVEPVRTRFAAGTLAILEDRLPDADGQFTAALTQTGQAQSCPVRVNLELVRETLGDRAAEKFDGSAIGWYRNALAVVDEAPDGCFTGSTDADPDRRAVLEATVARLNAKIDAVSVPPPPPPPPPPVAPPPPPPPASAPGTTEPDAQLRLNPGLGDPLDRLQQILRDAAAQNGG
;
A
#
# COMPACT_ATOMS: atom_id res chain seq x y z
N MET A 1 23.76 -76.25 -18.33
CA MET A 1 23.93 -74.95 -19.02
C MET A 1 22.69 -74.04 -18.86
N SER A 2 22.33 -73.59 -17.64
CA SER A 2 21.09 -72.78 -17.42
C SER A 2 21.28 -71.50 -16.57
N GLN A 3 22.35 -71.38 -15.80
CA GLN A 3 22.52 -70.31 -14.80
C GLN A 3 22.99 -68.94 -15.35
N ARG A 4 23.44 -68.85 -16.62
CA ARG A 4 24.05 -67.63 -17.16
C ARG A 4 23.06 -66.58 -17.72
N ARG A 5 21.78 -66.94 -17.95
CA ARG A 5 20.78 -66.02 -18.54
C ARG A 5 20.07 -65.11 -17.53
N TRP A 6 20.14 -65.41 -16.23
CA TRP A 6 19.39 -64.64 -15.20
C TRP A 6 20.11 -63.35 -14.76
N TRP A 7 21.45 -63.31 -14.84
CA TRP A 7 22.26 -62.16 -14.43
C TRP A 7 22.27 -61.00 -15.45
N GLN A 8 22.03 -61.26 -16.73
CA GLN A 8 22.02 -60.21 -17.77
C GLN A 8 20.74 -59.35 -17.77
N ARG A 9 19.63 -59.84 -17.21
CA ARG A 9 18.38 -59.06 -17.10
C ARG A 9 18.39 -58.03 -15.96
N SER A 10 19.21 -58.28 -14.93
CA SER A 10 19.35 -57.39 -13.77
C SER A 10 20.14 -56.12 -14.12
N SER A 11 21.24 -56.25 -14.86
CA SER A 11 22.11 -55.10 -15.19
C SER A 11 21.46 -54.08 -16.13
N LEU A 12 20.58 -54.53 -17.05
CA LEU A 12 19.82 -53.65 -17.94
C LEU A 12 18.73 -52.87 -17.20
N ARG A 13 18.03 -53.50 -16.23
CA ARG A 13 17.03 -52.84 -15.39
C ARG A 13 17.66 -51.82 -14.44
N VAL A 14 18.81 -52.17 -13.85
CA VAL A 14 19.57 -51.25 -13.00
C VAL A 14 20.15 -50.09 -13.81
N ARG A 15 20.66 -50.32 -15.03
CA ARG A 15 21.09 -49.23 -15.92
C ARG A 15 19.95 -48.32 -16.32
N LEU A 16 18.78 -48.87 -16.67
CA LEU A 16 17.60 -48.06 -16.99
C LEU A 16 17.17 -47.22 -15.79
N LEU A 17 17.15 -47.80 -14.59
CA LEU A 17 16.80 -47.07 -13.36
C LEU A 17 17.80 -45.96 -13.01
N VAL A 18 19.11 -46.20 -13.19
CA VAL A 18 20.14 -45.19 -12.94
C VAL A 18 20.09 -44.05 -13.97
N VAL A 19 19.71 -44.36 -15.22
CA VAL A 19 19.56 -43.35 -16.29
C VAL A 19 18.25 -42.57 -16.15
N SER A 20 17.16 -43.20 -15.69
CA SER A 20 15.87 -42.53 -15.46
C SER A 20 15.77 -41.81 -14.11
N ALA A 21 16.55 -42.22 -13.11
CA ALA A 21 16.60 -41.60 -11.79
C ALA A 21 16.80 -40.07 -11.81
N PRO A 22 17.75 -39.50 -12.59
CA PRO A 22 17.92 -38.04 -12.63
C PRO A 22 16.72 -37.35 -13.26
N VAL A 23 16.09 -37.93 -14.28
CA VAL A 23 14.88 -37.36 -14.92
C VAL A 23 13.71 -37.37 -13.94
N SER A 24 13.48 -38.50 -13.25
CA SER A 24 12.45 -38.60 -12.23
C SER A 24 12.70 -37.66 -11.05
N LEU A 25 13.96 -37.49 -10.63
CA LEU A 25 14.34 -36.54 -9.59
C LEU A 25 14.01 -35.10 -10.01
N VAL A 26 14.32 -34.71 -11.25
CA VAL A 26 13.97 -33.38 -11.79
C VAL A 26 12.45 -33.17 -11.80
N VAL A 27 11.67 -34.19 -12.22
CA VAL A 27 10.21 -34.13 -12.21
C VAL A 27 9.67 -34.01 -10.78
N VAL A 28 10.19 -34.77 -9.83
CA VAL A 28 9.79 -34.69 -8.42
C VAL A 28 10.12 -33.33 -7.81
N VAL A 29 11.29 -32.77 -8.10
CA VAL A 29 11.67 -31.42 -7.66
C VAL A 29 10.76 -30.36 -8.30
N ALA A 30 10.41 -30.51 -9.59
CA ALA A 30 9.48 -29.61 -10.26
C ALA A 30 8.08 -29.69 -9.64
N LEU A 31 7.58 -30.89 -9.36
CA LEU A 31 6.30 -31.11 -8.68
C LEU A 31 6.30 -30.54 -7.26
N LEU A 32 7.36 -30.77 -6.48
CA LEU A 32 7.56 -30.15 -5.18
C LEU A 32 7.54 -28.62 -5.28
N LYS A 33 8.29 -28.03 -6.22
CA LYS A 33 8.32 -26.58 -6.41
C LYS A 33 6.93 -26.04 -6.80
N LEU A 34 6.20 -26.72 -7.68
CA LEU A 34 4.82 -26.36 -8.03
C LEU A 34 3.88 -26.47 -6.83
N TRP A 35 4.02 -27.51 -6.01
CA TRP A 35 3.23 -27.70 -4.79
C TRP A 35 3.52 -26.61 -3.77
N THR A 36 4.80 -26.28 -3.55
CA THR A 36 5.23 -25.19 -2.66
C THR A 36 4.69 -23.84 -3.14
N VAL A 37 4.69 -23.57 -4.45
CA VAL A 37 4.13 -22.32 -5.01
C VAL A 37 2.62 -22.22 -4.80
N VAL A 38 1.88 -23.32 -4.97
CA VAL A 38 0.42 -23.34 -4.76
C VAL A 38 0.06 -23.21 -3.28
N VAL A 39 0.80 -23.88 -2.39
CA VAL A 39 0.58 -23.81 -0.95
C VAL A 39 0.99 -22.44 -0.39
N ALA A 40 2.14 -21.90 -0.80
CA ALA A 40 2.60 -20.59 -0.36
C ALA A 40 1.73 -19.45 -0.92
N GLY A 41 1.20 -19.59 -2.15
CA GLY A 41 0.23 -18.64 -2.70
C GLY A 41 -1.10 -18.62 -1.92
N GLY A 42 -1.51 -19.77 -1.37
CA GLY A 42 -2.69 -19.88 -0.51
C GLY A 42 -2.48 -19.33 0.90
N SER A 43 -1.28 -19.45 1.47
CA SER A 43 -0.97 -18.97 2.83
C SER A 43 -0.60 -17.48 2.90
N VAL A 44 -0.01 -16.90 1.84
CA VAL A 44 0.25 -15.46 1.78
C VAL A 44 -1.06 -14.66 1.72
N ALA A 45 -2.11 -15.23 1.11
CA ALA A 45 -3.45 -14.63 1.10
C ALA A 45 -4.13 -14.63 2.48
N THR A 46 -3.82 -15.60 3.35
CA THR A 46 -4.32 -15.63 4.73
C THR A 46 -3.52 -14.72 5.66
N ASP A 47 -2.20 -14.61 5.47
CA ASP A 47 -1.35 -13.80 6.36
C ASP A 47 -1.43 -12.29 6.05
N PHE A 48 -1.66 -11.91 4.78
CA PHE A 48 -2.02 -10.53 4.42
C PHE A 48 -3.36 -10.10 5.04
N ALA A 49 -4.28 -11.03 5.25
CA ALA A 49 -5.57 -10.76 5.89
C ALA A 49 -5.42 -10.44 7.39
N GLU A 50 -4.30 -10.81 8.02
CA GLU A 50 -4.04 -10.61 9.46
C GLU A 50 -3.22 -9.35 9.80
N ARG A 51 -2.81 -8.53 8.82
CA ARG A 51 -2.10 -7.23 9.00
C ARG A 51 -0.80 -7.28 9.83
N ASN A 52 -0.07 -8.40 9.85
CA ASN A 52 1.18 -8.52 10.61
C ASN A 52 2.42 -8.08 9.81
N THR A 53 2.68 -6.78 9.78
CA THR A 53 3.78 -6.13 9.04
C THR A 53 5.18 -6.54 9.51
N ASP A 54 5.34 -6.92 10.78
CA ASP A 54 6.62 -7.35 11.37
C ASP A 54 7.02 -8.79 10.99
N ALA A 55 6.03 -9.64 10.67
CA ALA A 55 6.27 -10.96 10.11
C ALA A 55 6.66 -10.85 8.63
N LEU A 56 5.95 -10.01 7.87
CA LEU A 56 6.22 -9.76 6.46
C LEU A 56 7.63 -9.19 6.21
N GLY A 57 8.10 -8.27 7.04
CA GLY A 57 9.45 -7.70 6.92
C GLY A 57 10.59 -8.71 7.14
N ARG A 58 10.41 -9.66 8.07
CA ARG A 58 11.37 -10.75 8.31
C ARG A 58 11.37 -11.78 7.18
N ASP A 59 10.22 -12.08 6.61
CA ASP A 59 10.10 -13.02 5.50
C ASP A 59 10.70 -12.44 4.20
N VAL A 60 10.55 -11.13 3.97
CA VAL A 60 11.20 -10.40 2.86
C VAL A 60 12.73 -10.32 3.04
N ALA A 61 13.23 -10.06 4.25
CA ALA A 61 14.68 -10.06 4.53
C ALA A 61 15.32 -11.44 4.35
N THR A 62 14.58 -12.51 4.67
CA THR A 62 15.05 -13.89 4.52
C THR A 62 14.99 -14.36 3.07
N LEU A 63 13.97 -13.94 2.29
CA LEU A 63 13.93 -14.19 0.85
C LEU A 63 15.04 -13.43 0.09
N SER A 64 15.27 -12.16 0.43
CA SER A 64 16.24 -11.30 -0.29
C SER A 64 17.71 -11.71 -0.09
N THR A 65 18.05 -12.36 1.03
CA THR A 65 19.41 -12.86 1.28
C THR A 65 19.74 -14.16 0.54
N LEU A 66 18.74 -14.85 -0.01
CA LEU A 66 18.89 -16.13 -0.72
C LEU A 66 18.67 -16.01 -2.24
N ASP A 67 18.26 -14.84 -2.75
CA ASP A 67 17.73 -14.71 -4.12
C ASP A 67 18.75 -14.16 -5.14
N VAL A 68 19.59 -15.05 -5.66
CA VAL A 68 20.36 -14.84 -6.90
C VAL A 68 19.52 -15.22 -8.14
N VAL A 69 18.33 -15.81 -7.94
CA VAL A 69 17.60 -16.53 -9.00
C VAL A 69 16.35 -15.79 -9.52
N GLU A 70 15.65 -14.96 -8.71
CA GLU A 70 14.39 -14.30 -9.14
C GLU A 70 14.36 -12.77 -8.84
N PRO A 71 15.13 -11.94 -9.55
CA PRO A 71 15.29 -10.50 -9.26
C PRO A 71 14.00 -9.66 -9.35
N VAL A 72 12.99 -10.13 -10.07
CA VAL A 72 11.68 -9.47 -10.16
C VAL A 72 10.93 -9.54 -8.83
N ARG A 73 11.00 -10.68 -8.14
CA ARG A 73 10.34 -10.87 -6.83
C ARG A 73 10.99 -10.02 -5.76
N THR A 74 12.31 -9.90 -5.80
CA THR A 74 13.06 -9.01 -4.91
C THR A 74 12.62 -7.55 -5.05
N ARG A 75 12.48 -7.05 -6.29
CA ARG A 75 12.02 -5.67 -6.53
C ARG A 75 10.58 -5.47 -6.12
N PHE A 76 9.70 -6.42 -6.41
CA PHE A 76 8.31 -6.37 -5.95
C PHE A 76 8.24 -6.30 -4.42
N ALA A 77 8.97 -7.17 -3.72
CA ALA A 77 9.02 -7.18 -2.26
C ALA A 77 9.64 -5.89 -1.67
N ALA A 78 10.69 -5.36 -2.29
CA ALA A 78 11.30 -4.08 -1.91
C ALA A 78 10.31 -2.91 -2.08
N GLY A 79 9.53 -2.91 -3.17
CA GLY A 79 8.45 -1.94 -3.37
C GLY A 79 7.38 -2.03 -2.30
N THR A 80 6.92 -3.24 -1.97
CA THR A 80 5.92 -3.46 -0.91
C THR A 80 6.44 -3.03 0.46
N LEU A 81 7.70 -3.35 0.80
CA LEU A 81 8.32 -2.86 2.03
C LEU A 81 8.39 -1.33 2.06
N ALA A 82 8.77 -0.70 0.95
CA ALA A 82 8.82 0.75 0.85
C ALA A 82 7.43 1.40 1.03
N ILE A 83 6.34 0.77 0.59
CA ILE A 83 4.97 1.23 0.92
C ILE A 83 4.77 1.22 2.45
N LEU A 84 5.11 0.11 3.11
CA LEU A 84 4.90 -0.06 4.55
C LEU A 84 5.75 0.91 5.39
N GLU A 85 6.91 1.30 4.87
CA GLU A 85 7.82 2.28 5.49
C GLU A 85 7.49 3.74 5.10
N ASP A 86 6.38 3.98 4.40
CA ASP A 86 5.95 5.29 3.89
C ASP A 86 6.88 5.94 2.85
N ARG A 87 7.80 5.15 2.27
CA ARG A 87 8.80 5.57 1.28
C ARG A 87 8.25 5.44 -0.14
N LEU A 88 7.15 6.13 -0.43
CA LEU A 88 6.44 6.02 -1.71
C LEU A 88 7.28 6.28 -2.97
N PRO A 89 8.21 7.26 -3.02
CA PRO A 89 9.08 7.45 -4.19
C PRO A 89 9.99 6.24 -4.44
N ASP A 90 10.49 5.61 -3.38
CA ASP A 90 11.28 4.39 -3.50
C ASP A 90 10.42 3.24 -4.00
N ALA A 91 9.18 3.12 -3.50
CA ALA A 91 8.21 2.13 -3.96
C ALA A 91 7.92 2.28 -5.46
N ASP A 92 7.67 3.49 -5.95
CA ASP A 92 7.45 3.78 -7.39
C ASP A 92 8.63 3.30 -8.23
N GLY A 93 9.86 3.60 -7.81
CA GLY A 93 11.08 3.15 -8.50
C GLY A 93 11.22 1.63 -8.54
N GLN A 94 10.95 0.95 -7.42
CA GLN A 94 11.04 -0.51 -7.34
C GLN A 94 9.98 -1.20 -8.20
N PHE A 95 8.72 -0.77 -8.13
CA PHE A 95 7.65 -1.36 -8.95
C PHE A 95 7.82 -1.05 -10.44
N THR A 96 8.27 0.17 -10.79
CA THR A 96 8.61 0.51 -12.18
C THR A 96 9.70 -0.41 -12.71
N ALA A 97 10.77 -0.62 -11.93
CA ALA A 97 11.85 -1.52 -12.30
C ALA A 97 11.38 -2.99 -12.39
N ALA A 98 10.51 -3.45 -11.48
CA ALA A 98 9.92 -4.78 -11.55
C ALA A 98 9.06 -4.96 -12.82
N LEU A 99 8.30 -3.94 -13.20
CA LEU A 99 7.43 -3.96 -14.37
C LEU A 99 8.22 -4.15 -15.67
N THR A 100 9.40 -3.53 -15.80
CA THR A 100 10.26 -3.69 -17.01
C THR A 100 10.70 -5.13 -17.27
N GLN A 101 10.65 -6.00 -16.25
CA GLN A 101 11.08 -7.39 -16.30
C GLN A 101 9.91 -8.38 -16.15
N THR A 102 8.68 -7.87 -16.12
CA THR A 102 7.47 -8.67 -15.96
C THR A 102 6.70 -8.73 -17.27
N GLY A 103 6.41 -9.93 -17.77
CA GLY A 103 5.58 -10.09 -18.97
C GLY A 103 4.14 -9.64 -18.72
N GLN A 104 3.45 -9.15 -19.76
CA GLN A 104 2.12 -8.53 -19.63
C GLN A 104 1.12 -9.40 -18.85
N ALA A 105 1.05 -10.70 -19.12
CA ALA A 105 0.13 -11.63 -18.43
C ALA A 105 0.38 -11.76 -16.91
N GLN A 106 1.59 -11.45 -16.44
CA GLN A 106 1.97 -11.51 -15.02
C GLN A 106 2.08 -10.13 -14.37
N SER A 107 1.83 -9.06 -15.14
CA SER A 107 2.10 -7.68 -14.71
C SER A 107 1.07 -7.12 -13.73
N CYS A 108 -0.11 -7.75 -13.60
CA CYS A 108 -1.23 -7.16 -12.87
C CYS A 108 -0.90 -6.80 -11.41
N PRO A 109 -0.30 -7.68 -10.58
CA PRO A 109 0.06 -7.31 -9.21
C PRO A 109 1.02 -6.13 -9.13
N VAL A 110 1.99 -6.04 -10.06
CA VAL A 110 2.96 -4.93 -10.11
C VAL A 110 2.25 -3.63 -10.50
N ARG A 111 1.37 -3.68 -11.50
CA ARG A 111 0.62 -2.53 -12.00
C ARG A 111 -0.37 -1.99 -10.98
N VAL A 112 -1.10 -2.84 -10.27
CA VAL A 112 -2.02 -2.42 -9.19
C VAL A 112 -1.26 -1.70 -8.08
N ASN A 113 -0.12 -2.22 -7.64
CA ASN A 113 0.68 -1.54 -6.60
C ASN A 113 1.30 -0.24 -7.11
N LEU A 114 1.81 -0.22 -8.35
CA LEU A 114 2.39 0.98 -8.95
C LEU A 114 1.34 2.09 -9.15
N GLU A 115 0.14 1.73 -9.60
CA GLU A 115 -1.00 2.65 -9.72
C GLU A 115 -1.35 3.28 -8.37
N LEU A 116 -1.54 2.46 -7.32
CA LEU A 116 -1.87 2.96 -5.99
C LEU A 116 -0.78 3.85 -5.39
N VAL A 117 0.50 3.51 -5.60
CA VAL A 117 1.63 4.35 -5.15
C VAL A 117 1.60 5.72 -5.83
N ARG A 118 1.38 5.75 -7.16
CA ARG A 118 1.31 7.00 -7.93
C ARG A 118 0.07 7.82 -7.57
N GLU A 119 -1.07 7.17 -7.36
CA GLU A 119 -2.27 7.83 -6.83
C GLU A 119 -1.98 8.49 -5.48
N THR A 120 -1.34 7.77 -4.56
CA THR A 120 -1.01 8.29 -3.22
C THR A 120 0.02 9.44 -3.27
N LEU A 121 1.00 9.37 -4.18
CA LEU A 121 1.92 10.49 -4.43
C LEU A 121 1.18 11.72 -4.96
N GLY A 122 0.20 11.51 -5.84
CA GLY A 122 -0.70 12.55 -6.33
C GLY A 122 -1.53 13.16 -5.20
N ASP A 123 -2.06 12.34 -4.31
CA ASP A 123 -2.85 12.79 -3.15
C ASP A 123 -2.01 13.69 -2.23
N ARG A 124 -0.79 13.26 -1.89
CA ARG A 124 0.14 14.06 -1.06
C ARG A 124 0.55 15.37 -1.73
N ALA A 125 0.70 15.37 -3.05
CA ALA A 125 0.98 16.58 -3.80
C ALA A 125 -0.24 17.51 -3.79
N ALA A 126 -1.45 16.97 -4.00
CA ALA A 126 -2.69 17.72 -3.99
C ALA A 126 -2.97 18.36 -2.62
N GLU A 127 -2.74 17.64 -1.52
CA GLU A 127 -2.84 18.16 -0.14
C GLU A 127 -1.94 19.37 0.10
N LYS A 128 -0.81 19.45 -0.60
CA LYS A 128 0.16 20.55 -0.51
C LYS A 128 -0.06 21.61 -1.58
N PHE A 129 -1.12 21.51 -2.38
CA PHE A 129 -1.38 22.34 -3.56
C PHE A 129 -0.20 22.36 -4.54
N ASP A 130 0.54 21.26 -4.62
CA ASP A 130 1.64 21.09 -5.56
C ASP A 130 1.09 20.74 -6.96
N GLY A 131 1.52 21.50 -7.96
CA GLY A 131 1.16 21.28 -9.37
C GLY A 131 1.61 19.92 -9.92
N SER A 132 2.51 19.21 -9.24
CA SER A 132 2.91 17.85 -9.61
C SER A 132 1.79 16.81 -9.46
N ALA A 133 0.73 17.10 -8.69
CA ALA A 133 -0.38 16.18 -8.41
C ALA A 133 -1.04 15.62 -9.67
N ILE A 134 -1.36 16.49 -10.64
CA ILE A 134 -1.97 16.09 -11.91
C ILE A 134 -1.05 15.14 -12.69
N GLY A 135 0.27 15.38 -12.64
CA GLY A 135 1.26 14.51 -13.27
C GLY A 135 1.24 13.10 -12.70
N TRP A 136 1.17 12.99 -11.37
CA TRP A 136 1.07 11.70 -10.69
C TRP A 136 -0.19 10.92 -11.05
N TYR A 137 -1.37 11.55 -11.02
CA TYR A 137 -2.61 10.88 -11.40
C TYR A 137 -2.63 10.44 -12.87
N ARG A 138 -2.06 11.24 -13.79
CA ARG A 138 -1.92 10.85 -15.20
C ARG A 138 -0.96 9.68 -15.37
N ASN A 139 0.14 9.65 -14.62
CA ASN A 139 1.07 8.51 -14.62
C ASN A 139 0.45 7.26 -14.01
N ALA A 140 -0.52 7.39 -13.09
CA ALA A 140 -1.32 6.27 -12.57
C ALA A 140 -2.30 5.76 -13.64
N LEU A 141 -3.01 6.65 -14.34
CA LEU A 141 -3.88 6.29 -15.47
C LEU A 141 -3.11 5.53 -16.58
N ALA A 142 -1.90 5.98 -16.92
CA ALA A 142 -1.08 5.28 -17.91
C ALA A 142 -0.76 3.82 -17.50
N VAL A 143 -0.58 3.55 -16.20
CA VAL A 143 -0.35 2.19 -15.70
C VAL A 143 -1.58 1.31 -15.90
N VAL A 144 -2.77 1.88 -15.69
CA VAL A 144 -4.08 1.25 -15.88
C VAL A 144 -4.34 0.99 -17.37
N ASP A 145 -4.10 1.96 -18.23
CA ASP A 145 -4.33 1.87 -19.68
C ASP A 145 -3.44 0.81 -20.35
N GLU A 146 -2.22 0.63 -19.86
CA GLU A 146 -1.28 -0.38 -20.36
C GLU A 146 -1.46 -1.78 -19.72
N ALA A 147 -2.37 -1.91 -18.76
CA ALA A 147 -2.61 -3.15 -18.05
C ALA A 147 -3.33 -4.18 -18.95
N PRO A 148 -3.09 -5.48 -18.75
CA PRO A 148 -3.87 -6.52 -19.43
C PRO A 148 -5.35 -6.48 -18.97
N ASP A 149 -6.23 -6.99 -19.84
CA ASP A 149 -7.63 -7.23 -19.50
C ASP A 149 -7.77 -8.08 -18.24
N GLY A 150 -8.77 -7.79 -17.42
CA GLY A 150 -8.99 -8.47 -16.14
C GLY A 150 -8.12 -7.95 -14.98
N CYS A 151 -7.28 -6.94 -15.19
CA CYS A 151 -6.51 -6.33 -14.11
C CYS A 151 -7.29 -5.25 -13.35
N PHE A 152 -7.71 -4.19 -14.05
CA PHE A 152 -8.53 -3.12 -13.49
C PHE A 152 -9.99 -3.19 -13.96
N THR A 153 -10.23 -3.67 -15.19
CA THR A 153 -11.57 -3.85 -15.76
C THR A 153 -11.81 -5.32 -16.09
N GLY A 154 -12.99 -5.82 -15.76
CA GLY A 154 -13.33 -7.24 -15.85
C GLY A 154 -12.58 -8.10 -14.84
N SER A 155 -12.23 -7.54 -13.67
CA SER A 155 -11.40 -8.26 -12.69
C SER A 155 -12.09 -9.55 -12.21
N THR A 156 -11.36 -10.67 -12.27
CA THR A 156 -11.83 -11.96 -11.76
C THR A 156 -11.44 -12.20 -10.30
N ASP A 157 -11.17 -11.13 -9.56
CA ASP A 157 -10.78 -11.26 -8.17
C ASP A 157 -11.87 -11.94 -7.31
N ALA A 158 -11.46 -12.83 -6.41
CA ALA A 158 -12.40 -13.58 -5.58
C ALA A 158 -13.16 -12.66 -4.61
N ASP A 159 -12.53 -11.57 -4.17
CA ASP A 159 -13.12 -10.60 -3.25
C ASP A 159 -13.96 -9.57 -4.05
N PRO A 160 -15.29 -9.50 -3.83
CA PRO A 160 -16.15 -8.56 -4.53
C PRO A 160 -15.82 -7.09 -4.24
N ASP A 161 -15.34 -6.77 -3.03
CA ASP A 161 -15.00 -5.39 -2.67
C ASP A 161 -13.72 -4.98 -3.37
N ARG A 162 -12.72 -5.88 -3.40
CA ARG A 162 -11.48 -5.64 -4.15
C ARG A 162 -11.73 -5.49 -5.65
N ARG A 163 -12.64 -6.28 -6.23
CA ARG A 163 -13.08 -6.07 -7.63
C ARG A 163 -13.69 -4.69 -7.82
N ALA A 164 -14.61 -4.28 -6.94
CA ALA A 164 -15.25 -2.97 -7.05
C ALA A 164 -14.23 -1.81 -6.99
N VAL A 165 -13.22 -1.91 -6.13
CA VAL A 165 -12.13 -0.92 -6.04
C VAL A 165 -11.33 -0.83 -7.33
N LEU A 166 -10.98 -1.97 -7.94
CA LEU A 166 -10.24 -2.04 -9.20
C LEU A 166 -11.05 -1.47 -10.37
N GLU A 167 -12.32 -1.84 -10.48
CA GLU A 167 -13.23 -1.34 -11.54
C GLU A 167 -13.44 0.18 -11.43
N ALA A 168 -13.44 0.72 -10.21
CA ALA A 168 -13.61 2.15 -9.96
C ALA A 168 -12.35 2.99 -10.24
N THR A 169 -11.19 2.37 -10.46
CA THR A 169 -9.89 3.07 -10.52
C THR A 169 -9.87 4.20 -11.55
N VAL A 170 -10.28 3.97 -12.80
CA VAL A 170 -10.27 5.02 -13.85
C VAL A 170 -11.17 6.19 -13.48
N ALA A 171 -12.38 5.90 -12.99
CA ALA A 171 -13.32 6.94 -12.57
C ALA A 171 -12.78 7.74 -11.37
N ARG A 172 -12.17 7.05 -10.39
CA ARG A 172 -11.56 7.65 -9.20
C ARG A 172 -10.41 8.59 -9.57
N LEU A 173 -9.50 8.16 -10.44
CA LEU A 173 -8.36 8.96 -10.89
C LEU A 173 -8.81 10.20 -11.68
N ASN A 174 -9.78 10.07 -12.58
CA ASN A 174 -10.33 11.21 -13.31
C ASN A 174 -11.00 12.23 -12.36
N ALA A 175 -11.78 11.76 -11.38
CA ALA A 175 -12.38 12.64 -10.38
C ALA A 175 -11.32 13.41 -9.57
N LYS A 176 -10.18 12.77 -9.23
CA LYS A 176 -9.06 13.43 -8.56
C LYS A 176 -8.39 14.49 -9.44
N ILE A 177 -8.21 14.22 -10.73
CA ILE A 177 -7.68 15.20 -11.71
C ILE A 177 -8.60 16.41 -11.83
N ASP A 178 -9.91 16.18 -11.95
CA ASP A 178 -10.90 17.24 -12.04
C ASP A 178 -10.91 18.10 -10.76
N ALA A 179 -10.86 17.46 -9.58
CA ALA A 179 -10.83 18.15 -8.30
C ALA A 179 -9.62 19.08 -8.14
N VAL A 180 -8.42 18.63 -8.53
CA VAL A 180 -7.20 19.47 -8.46
C VAL A 180 -7.21 20.59 -9.50
N SER A 181 -8.00 20.45 -10.57
CA SER A 181 -8.11 21.47 -11.62
C SER A 181 -9.01 22.65 -11.24
N VAL A 182 -9.80 22.54 -10.17
CA VAL A 182 -10.67 23.62 -9.68
C VAL A 182 -9.86 24.58 -8.78
N PRO A 183 -9.82 25.89 -9.07
CA PRO A 183 -9.11 26.85 -8.22
C PRO A 183 -9.72 26.91 -6.81
N PRO A 184 -8.90 27.09 -5.76
CA PRO A 184 -9.40 27.19 -4.39
C PRO A 184 -10.35 28.40 -4.25
N PRO A 185 -11.38 28.30 -3.38
CA PRO A 185 -12.28 29.41 -3.14
C PRO A 185 -11.50 30.64 -2.64
N PRO A 186 -11.91 31.87 -2.98
CA PRO A 186 -11.26 33.07 -2.50
C PRO A 186 -11.30 33.11 -0.97
N PRO A 187 -10.25 33.66 -0.32
CA PRO A 187 -10.24 33.78 1.13
C PRO A 187 -11.44 34.63 1.60
N PRO A 188 -12.00 34.34 2.79
CA PRO A 188 -13.08 35.14 3.34
C PRO A 188 -12.63 36.60 3.48
N PRO A 189 -13.55 37.58 3.34
CA PRO A 189 -13.22 38.98 3.52
C PRO A 189 -12.62 39.22 4.92
N PRO A 190 -11.64 40.12 5.05
CA PRO A 190 -11.09 40.45 6.36
C PRO A 190 -12.20 40.94 7.29
N PRO A 191 -12.15 40.60 8.60
CA PRO A 191 -13.11 41.11 9.55
C PRO A 191 -13.11 42.65 9.53
N PRO A 192 -14.26 43.30 9.77
CA PRO A 192 -14.32 44.75 9.88
C PRO A 192 -13.27 45.24 10.87
N VAL A 193 -12.51 46.29 10.49
CA VAL A 193 -11.57 46.95 11.39
C VAL A 193 -12.37 47.42 12.60
N ALA A 194 -12.09 46.84 13.77
CA ALA A 194 -12.70 47.29 15.01
C ALA A 194 -12.36 48.77 15.21
N PRO A 195 -13.31 49.61 15.66
CA PRO A 195 -13.02 50.99 16.00
C PRO A 195 -11.87 51.04 17.01
N PRO A 196 -10.99 52.06 16.94
CA PRO A 196 -9.88 52.20 17.88
C PRO A 196 -10.42 52.13 19.32
N PRO A 197 -9.76 51.39 20.22
CA PRO A 197 -10.20 51.30 21.60
C PRO A 197 -10.28 52.70 22.21
N PRO A 198 -11.30 52.99 23.04
CA PRO A 198 -11.36 54.25 23.76
C PRO A 198 -10.08 54.43 24.59
N PRO A 199 -9.61 55.67 24.79
CA PRO A 199 -8.44 55.94 25.61
C PRO A 199 -8.63 55.31 27.01
N PRO A 200 -7.60 54.67 27.57
CA PRO A 200 -7.72 53.99 28.85
C PRO A 200 -8.15 55.01 29.94
N PRO A 201 -9.14 54.67 30.77
CA PRO A 201 -9.43 55.47 31.95
C PRO A 201 -8.20 55.49 32.87
N ALA A 202 -7.91 56.66 33.45
CA ALA A 202 -6.86 56.82 34.43
C ALA A 202 -7.04 55.79 35.56
N SER A 203 -6.00 55.00 35.79
CA SER A 203 -5.99 53.93 36.78
C SER A 203 -6.35 54.45 38.17
N ALA A 204 -7.48 54.00 38.71
CA ALA A 204 -7.68 53.90 40.15
C ALA A 204 -7.07 52.55 40.62
N PRO A 205 -6.47 52.48 41.82
CA PRO A 205 -5.76 51.28 42.24
C PRO A 205 -6.72 50.19 42.69
N GLY A 206 -6.54 49.00 42.10
CA GLY A 206 -6.80 47.71 42.75
C GLY A 206 -8.20 47.13 42.57
N THR A 207 -8.31 46.14 41.69
CA THR A 207 -8.77 44.79 42.06
C THR A 207 -8.29 43.82 40.98
N THR A 208 -7.57 42.82 41.44
CA THR A 208 -6.98 41.72 40.68
C THR A 208 -8.08 40.88 40.01
N GLU A 209 -8.11 40.82 38.68
CA GLU A 209 -8.70 39.71 37.94
C GLU A 209 -7.61 39.13 37.01
N PRO A 210 -7.27 37.83 37.13
CA PRO A 210 -6.17 37.25 36.36
C PRO A 210 -6.58 36.98 34.91
N ASP A 211 -5.75 37.45 33.99
CA ASP A 211 -5.40 36.83 32.71
C ASP A 211 -6.41 35.84 32.10
N ALA A 212 -7.36 36.37 31.33
CA ALA A 212 -8.05 35.59 30.30
C ALA A 212 -7.10 35.16 29.14
N GLN A 213 -5.82 35.56 29.19
CA GLN A 213 -4.78 35.22 28.21
C GLN A 213 -4.07 33.88 28.47
N LEU A 214 -4.47 33.10 29.47
CA LEU A 214 -3.87 31.78 29.74
C LEU A 214 -4.80 30.61 29.41
N ARG A 215 -5.41 30.62 28.21
CA ARG A 215 -6.36 29.58 27.78
C ARG A 215 -5.75 28.27 27.26
N LEU A 216 -4.44 28.13 27.29
CA LEU A 216 -3.73 26.85 27.13
C LEU A 216 -2.59 26.77 28.15
N ASN A 217 -2.92 26.90 29.44
CA ASN A 217 -1.97 26.54 30.48
C ASN A 217 -2.15 25.04 30.81
N PRO A 218 -1.17 24.16 30.54
CA PRO A 218 -1.28 22.71 30.74
C PRO A 218 -1.27 22.28 32.23
N GLY A 219 -1.50 23.21 33.16
CA GLY A 219 -1.39 22.98 34.61
C GLY A 219 -2.70 23.02 35.39
N LEU A 220 -3.87 23.17 34.77
CA LEU A 220 -5.15 23.23 35.48
C LEU A 220 -6.17 22.24 34.92
N GLY A 221 -6.27 21.10 35.61
CA GLY A 221 -7.30 20.08 35.41
C GLY A 221 -6.83 18.87 34.61
N ASP A 222 -7.37 17.70 34.95
CA ASP A 222 -7.12 16.47 34.22
C ASP A 222 -7.65 16.65 32.77
N PRO A 223 -6.79 16.54 31.74
CA PRO A 223 -7.21 16.71 30.35
C PRO A 223 -8.32 15.73 29.93
N LEU A 224 -8.45 14.59 30.63
CA LEU A 224 -9.48 13.60 30.35
C LEU A 224 -10.89 14.09 30.73
N ASP A 225 -11.02 14.82 31.84
CA ASP A 225 -12.30 15.37 32.29
C ASP A 225 -12.83 16.43 31.33
N ARG A 226 -11.93 17.24 30.75
CA ARG A 226 -12.28 18.22 29.72
C ARG A 226 -12.74 17.56 28.43
N LEU A 227 -12.11 16.46 28.02
CA LEU A 227 -12.53 15.71 26.85
C LEU A 227 -13.94 15.12 27.06
N GLN A 228 -14.19 14.55 28.24
CA GLN A 228 -15.52 14.02 28.57
C GLN A 228 -16.60 15.10 28.62
N GLN A 229 -16.27 16.32 29.08
CA GLN A 229 -17.20 17.45 29.08
C GLN A 229 -17.63 17.81 27.65
N ILE A 230 -16.67 17.94 26.73
CA ILE A 230 -16.92 18.28 25.33
C ILE A 230 -17.79 17.20 24.65
N LEU A 231 -17.52 15.92 24.94
CA LEU A 231 -18.28 14.81 24.38
C LEU A 231 -19.73 14.77 24.90
N ARG A 232 -19.96 15.09 26.18
CA ARG A 232 -21.32 15.19 26.75
C ARG A 232 -22.09 16.37 26.16
N ASP A 233 -21.44 17.51 25.98
CA ASP A 233 -22.07 18.71 25.42
C ASP A 233 -22.45 18.49 23.94
N ALA A 234 -21.62 17.78 23.17
CA ALA A 234 -21.92 17.39 21.79
C ALA A 234 -23.07 16.37 21.70
N ALA A 235 -23.16 15.43 22.65
CA ALA A 235 -24.26 14.48 22.73
C ALA A 235 -25.59 15.15 23.10
N ALA A 236 -25.56 16.19 23.94
CA ALA A 236 -26.76 16.96 24.31
C ALA A 236 -27.30 17.82 23.14
N GLN A 237 -26.44 18.24 22.21
CA GLN A 237 -26.83 19.03 21.04
C GLN A 237 -27.39 18.18 19.88
N ASN A 238 -27.07 16.88 19.82
CA ASN A 238 -27.56 15.95 18.80
C ASN A 238 -28.87 15.21 19.18
N GLY A 239 -29.46 15.53 20.34
CA GLY A 239 -30.69 14.90 20.84
C GLY A 239 -31.92 15.82 20.86
N GLY A 240 -31.86 16.99 20.22
CA GLY A 240 -32.94 17.99 20.15
C GLY A 240 -33.59 18.06 18.77
#